data_AF-A0A8J8YGM9-F1
#
_entry.id   AF-A0A8J8YGM9-F1
#
_cell.length_a   1.000
_cell.length_b   1.000
_cell.length_c   1.000
_cell.angle_alpha   90.00
_cell.angle_beta   90.00
_cell.angle_gamma   90.00
#
_symmetry.space_group_name_H-M   'P 1'
#
loop_
_entity.id
_entity.type
_entity.pdbx_description
1 polymer ?
#
loop_
_entity_poly.entity_id
_entity_poly.type
_entity_poly.pdbx_seq_one_letter_code
_entity_poly.pdbx_strand_id
1 'polypeptide(L)'
;MSEAVAILSLSASAVVEDVLRQHGCRLSDRDLASRRAEEAAGRRNEAAGWLRRTVGAVAARDLPEEPSEEEFRLGLRNGQILCGALNRVHPGAVPKASAPCVRYLSRSFPAAVATVS
;
A
#
# COMPACT_ATOMS: atom_id res chain seq x y z
N MET A 1 35.78 5.56 -50.84
CA MET A 1 34.36 5.14 -50.64
C MET A 1 34.18 4.09 -49.55
N SER A 2 35.13 3.19 -49.29
CA SER A 2 34.94 2.09 -48.31
C SER A 2 34.87 2.55 -46.84
N GLU A 3 35.64 3.57 -46.44
CA GLU A 3 35.62 4.11 -45.06
C GLU A 3 34.29 4.76 -44.66
N ALA A 4 33.67 5.55 -45.54
CA ALA A 4 32.41 6.23 -45.26
C ALA A 4 31.26 5.23 -45.01
N VAL A 5 31.25 4.10 -45.73
CA VAL A 5 30.27 3.02 -45.54
C VAL A 5 30.48 2.32 -44.19
N ALA A 6 31.72 2.07 -43.80
CA ALA A 6 32.04 1.48 -42.50
C ALA A 6 31.61 2.39 -41.33
N ILE A 7 31.80 3.72 -41.46
CA ILE A 7 31.37 4.70 -40.45
C ILE A 7 29.83 4.74 -40.35
N LEU A 8 29.12 4.70 -41.48
CA LEU A 8 27.66 4.65 -41.49
C LEU A 8 27.12 3.34 -40.88
N SER A 9 27.75 2.20 -41.15
CA SER A 9 27.39 0.92 -40.55
C SER A 9 27.66 0.87 -39.04
N LEU A 10 28.77 1.46 -38.58
CA LEU A 10 29.07 1.57 -37.15
C LEU A 10 28.08 2.49 -36.44
N SER A 11 27.73 3.62 -37.08
CA SER A 11 26.70 4.56 -36.59
C SER A 11 25.33 3.89 -36.50
N ALA A 12 24.93 3.16 -37.55
CA ALA A 12 23.69 2.39 -37.56
C ALA A 12 23.67 1.28 -36.48
N SER A 13 24.79 0.59 -36.27
CA SER A 13 24.91 -0.42 -35.20
C SER A 13 24.78 0.20 -33.82
N ALA A 14 25.40 1.35 -33.60
CA ALA A 14 25.37 2.05 -32.31
C ALA A 14 23.95 2.54 -31.94
N VAL A 15 23.20 3.09 -32.90
CA VAL A 15 21.81 3.51 -32.63
C VAL A 15 20.89 2.32 -32.35
N VAL A 16 21.11 1.18 -33.00
CA VAL A 16 20.33 -0.04 -32.74
C VAL A 16 20.64 -0.58 -31.33
N GLU A 17 21.91 -0.64 -30.92
CA GLU A 17 22.26 -1.05 -29.56
C GLU A 17 21.71 -0.11 -28.49
N ASP A 18 21.74 1.21 -28.74
CA ASP A 18 21.17 2.20 -27.81
C ASP A 18 19.66 2.02 -27.65
N VAL A 19 18.94 1.83 -28.76
CA VAL A 19 17.50 1.53 -28.75
C VAL A 19 17.23 0.22 -28.00
N LEU A 20 17.98 -0.85 -28.26
CA LEU A 20 17.81 -2.13 -27.57
C LEU A 20 18.08 -2.00 -26.07
N ARG A 21 19.14 -1.27 -25.68
CA ARG A 21 19.45 -0.99 -24.27
C ARG A 21 18.35 -0.17 -23.61
N GLN A 22 17.88 0.89 -24.25
CA GLN A 22 16.81 1.73 -23.73
C GLN A 22 15.52 0.94 -23.52
N HIS A 23 15.13 0.10 -24.48
CA HIS A 23 13.94 -0.73 -24.37
C HIS A 23 14.13 -1.82 -23.31
N GLY A 24 15.31 -2.43 -23.20
CA GLY A 24 15.65 -3.38 -22.14
C GLY A 24 15.52 -2.77 -20.75
N CYS A 25 16.09 -1.59 -20.52
CA CYS A 25 15.97 -0.86 -19.25
C CYS A 25 14.51 -0.54 -18.91
N ARG A 26 13.71 -0.05 -19.87
CA ARG A 26 12.30 0.29 -19.64
C ARG A 26 11.42 -0.92 -19.34
N LEU A 27 11.68 -2.05 -20.00
CA LEU A 27 10.99 -3.32 -19.69
C LEU A 27 11.35 -3.79 -18.28
N SER A 28 12.63 -3.75 -17.91
CA SER A 28 13.08 -4.15 -16.57
C SER A 28 12.50 -3.28 -15.45
N ASP A 29 12.37 -1.97 -15.67
CA ASP A 29 11.75 -1.04 -14.72
C ASP A 29 10.25 -1.29 -14.59
N ARG A 30 9.57 -1.55 -15.72
CA ARG A 30 8.16 -1.96 -15.71
C ARG A 30 7.97 -3.27 -14.94
N ASP A 31 8.83 -4.26 -15.15
CA ASP A 31 8.74 -5.55 -14.48
C ASP A 31 8.98 -5.39 -12.96
N LEU A 32 9.91 -4.52 -12.57
CA LEU A 32 10.12 -4.14 -11.17
C LEU A 32 8.89 -3.44 -10.58
N ALA A 33 8.29 -2.51 -11.31
CA ALA A 33 7.07 -1.81 -10.90
C ALA A 33 5.89 -2.78 -10.75
N SER A 34 5.73 -3.73 -11.68
CA SER A 34 4.72 -4.80 -11.61
C SER A 34 4.92 -5.67 -10.38
N ARG A 35 6.14 -6.15 -10.12
CA ARG A 35 6.44 -6.94 -8.91
C ARG A 35 6.15 -6.17 -7.63
N ARG A 36 6.53 -4.89 -7.55
CA ARG A 36 6.22 -4.04 -6.39
C ARG A 36 4.71 -3.85 -6.21
N ALA A 37 3.96 -3.70 -7.30
CA ALA A 37 2.51 -3.58 -7.24
C ALA A 37 1.86 -4.86 -6.72
N GLU A 38 2.36 -6.03 -7.15
CA GLU A 38 1.90 -7.33 -6.67
C GLU A 38 2.25 -7.56 -5.19
N GLU A 39 3.48 -7.24 -4.76
CA GLU A 39 3.87 -7.30 -3.34
C GLU A 39 3.02 -6.34 -2.48
N ALA A 40 2.68 -5.16 -3.00
CA ALA A 40 1.77 -4.24 -2.33
C ALA A 40 0.34 -4.81 -2.26
N ALA A 41 -0.13 -5.49 -3.29
CA ALA A 41 -1.41 -6.19 -3.28
C ALA A 41 -1.42 -7.34 -2.26
N GLY A 42 -0.36 -8.16 -2.24
CA GLY A 42 -0.21 -9.27 -1.28
C GLY A 42 -0.30 -8.79 0.17
N ARG A 43 0.41 -7.70 0.52
CA ARG A 43 0.33 -7.09 1.86
C ARG A 43 -1.07 -6.57 2.19
N ARG A 44 -1.80 -6.00 1.21
CA ARG A 44 -3.19 -5.56 1.39
C ARG A 44 -4.12 -6.73 1.66
N ASN A 45 -4.00 -7.80 0.87
CA ASN A 45 -4.82 -9.00 1.00
C ASN A 45 -4.56 -9.71 2.35
N GLU A 46 -3.30 -9.80 2.76
CA GLU A 46 -2.94 -10.36 4.06
C GLU A 46 -3.55 -9.55 5.22
N ALA A 47 -3.42 -8.22 5.17
CA ALA A 47 -4.01 -7.33 6.17
C ALA A 47 -5.54 -7.44 6.21
N ALA A 48 -6.19 -7.48 5.04
CA ALA A 48 -7.64 -7.65 4.94
C ALA A 48 -8.10 -8.99 5.52
N GLY A 49 -7.40 -10.08 5.20
CA GLY A 49 -7.63 -11.39 5.76
C GLY A 49 -7.47 -11.43 7.29
N TRP A 50 -6.42 -10.79 7.82
CA TRP A 50 -6.22 -10.67 9.26
C TRP A 50 -7.37 -9.90 9.93
N LEU A 51 -7.78 -8.77 9.37
CA LEU A 51 -8.89 -7.97 9.90
C LEU A 51 -10.19 -8.77 9.92
N ARG A 52 -10.53 -9.46 8.82
CA ARG A 52 -11.73 -10.29 8.73
C ARG A 52 -11.74 -11.39 9.79
N ARG A 53 -10.60 -12.05 10.05
CA ARG A 53 -10.48 -13.06 11.12
C ARG A 53 -10.60 -12.45 12.52
N THR A 54 -10.01 -11.27 12.73
CA THR A 54 -9.97 -10.62 14.05
C THR A 54 -11.31 -10.01 14.46
N VAL A 55 -11.95 -9.22 13.58
CA VAL A 55 -13.23 -8.55 13.91
C VAL A 55 -14.46 -9.36 13.56
N GLY A 56 -14.33 -10.34 12.67
CA GLY A 56 -15.40 -11.18 12.15
C GLY A 56 -16.03 -10.63 10.86
N ALA A 57 -16.58 -11.53 10.04
CA ALA A 57 -17.11 -11.21 8.70
C ALA A 57 -18.25 -10.16 8.69
N VAL A 58 -18.99 -10.01 9.80
CA VAL A 58 -20.07 -9.01 9.92
C VAL A 58 -19.53 -7.61 10.18
N ALA A 59 -18.44 -7.49 10.92
CA ALA A 59 -17.82 -6.19 11.21
C ALA A 59 -16.89 -5.71 10.09
N ALA A 60 -16.37 -6.64 9.28
CA ALA A 60 -15.53 -6.37 8.11
C ALA A 60 -16.29 -6.55 6.78
N ARG A 61 -17.62 -6.31 6.76
CA ARG A 61 -18.45 -6.46 5.55
C ARG A 61 -17.97 -5.60 4.38
N ASP A 62 -17.39 -4.46 4.69
CA ASP A 62 -16.87 -3.50 3.70
C ASP A 62 -15.44 -3.85 3.24
N LEU A 63 -14.88 -4.98 3.69
CA LEU A 63 -13.52 -5.39 3.37
C LEU A 63 -13.52 -6.80 2.73
N PRO A 64 -13.44 -6.90 1.39
CA PRO A 64 -13.32 -8.19 0.71
C PRO A 64 -11.98 -8.88 1.01
N GLU A 65 -11.82 -10.13 0.56
CA GLU A 65 -10.58 -10.92 0.75
C GLU A 65 -9.39 -10.32 0.02
N GLU A 66 -9.65 -9.91 -1.22
CA GLU A 66 -8.68 -9.31 -2.12
C GLU A 66 -9.19 -7.93 -2.52
N PRO A 67 -9.13 -6.94 -1.62
CA PRO A 67 -9.57 -5.59 -1.92
C PRO A 67 -8.61 -4.95 -2.91
N SER A 68 -9.14 -4.08 -3.77
CA SER A 68 -8.33 -3.06 -4.43
C SER A 68 -7.78 -2.06 -3.41
N GLU A 69 -6.82 -1.22 -3.83
CA GLU A 69 -6.23 -0.22 -2.93
C GLU A 69 -7.27 0.81 -2.45
N GLU A 70 -8.18 1.19 -3.34
CA GLU A 70 -9.26 2.12 -3.02
C GLU A 70 -10.27 1.50 -2.06
N GLU A 71 -10.73 0.27 -2.33
CA GLU A 71 -11.66 -0.43 -1.44
C GLU A 71 -11.06 -0.64 -0.05
N PHE A 72 -9.79 -1.02 0.03
CA PHE A 72 -9.09 -1.17 1.30
C PHE A 72 -9.05 0.15 2.08
N ARG A 73 -8.77 1.28 1.41
CA ARG A 73 -8.80 2.60 2.05
C ARG A 73 -10.21 3.01 2.47
N LEU A 74 -11.20 2.80 1.61
CA LEU A 74 -12.58 3.19 1.87
C LEU A 74 -13.17 2.40 3.04
N GLY A 75 -12.97 1.08 3.08
CA GLY A 75 -13.44 0.21 4.17
C GLY A 75 -12.82 0.55 5.53
N LEU A 76 -11.60 1.08 5.55
CA LEU A 76 -10.91 1.50 6.77
C LEU A 76 -11.10 2.97 7.14
N ARG A 77 -11.67 3.78 6.23
CA ARG A 77 -11.75 5.25 6.35
C ARG A 77 -12.48 5.72 7.62
N ASN A 78 -13.55 5.02 8.00
CA ASN A 78 -14.36 5.40 9.17
C ASN A 78 -13.75 4.92 10.50
N GLY A 79 -12.66 4.16 10.46
CA GLY A 79 -11.97 3.62 11.65
C GLY A 79 -12.71 2.52 12.41
N GLN A 80 -13.91 2.10 12.01
CA GLN A 80 -14.70 1.11 12.76
C GLN A 80 -14.02 -0.26 12.80
N ILE A 81 -13.52 -0.73 11.66
CA ILE A 81 -12.79 -2.01 11.55
C ILE A 81 -11.50 -1.95 12.38
N LEU A 82 -10.77 -0.83 12.32
CA LEU A 82 -9.51 -0.64 13.06
C LEU A 82 -9.74 -0.61 14.58
N CYS A 83 -10.70 0.18 15.04
CA CYS A 83 -11.10 0.24 16.46
C CYS A 83 -11.63 -1.11 16.95
N GLY A 84 -12.39 -1.82 16.11
CA GLY A 84 -12.84 -3.17 16.38
C GLY A 84 -11.68 -4.14 16.57
N ALA A 85 -10.69 -4.10 15.67
CA ALA A 85 -9.51 -4.97 15.75
C ALA A 85 -8.66 -4.66 16.99
N LEU A 86 -8.46 -3.38 17.29
CA LEU A 86 -7.74 -2.94 18.48
C LEU A 86 -8.41 -3.43 19.75
N ASN A 87 -9.75 -3.35 19.84
CA ASN A 87 -10.49 -3.86 20.98
C ASN A 87 -10.49 -5.40 21.10
N ARG A 88 -10.24 -6.13 20.01
CA ARG A 88 -10.08 -7.59 20.03
C ARG A 88 -8.73 -7.99 20.58
N VAL A 89 -7.68 -7.25 20.23
CA VAL A 89 -6.32 -7.47 20.72
C VAL A 89 -6.18 -6.98 22.17
N HIS A 90 -6.73 -5.81 22.47
CA HIS A 90 -6.67 -5.19 23.79
C HIS A 90 -8.08 -4.73 24.21
N PRO A 91 -8.82 -5.57 24.94
CA PRO A 91 -10.15 -5.22 25.42
C PRO A 91 -10.16 -3.89 26.17
N GLY A 92 -11.04 -2.96 25.75
CA GLY A 92 -11.18 -1.64 26.37
C GLY A 92 -10.24 -0.55 25.88
N ALA A 93 -9.41 -0.81 24.86
CA ALA A 93 -8.54 0.21 24.25
C ALA A 93 -9.32 1.37 23.61
N VAL A 94 -10.48 1.08 23.02
CA VAL A 94 -11.40 2.07 22.46
C VAL A 94 -12.76 1.94 23.15
N PRO A 95 -13.19 2.93 23.94
CA PRO A 95 -14.53 2.96 24.50
C PRO A 95 -15.58 2.84 23.38
N LYS A 96 -16.55 1.92 23.51
CA LYS A 96 -17.65 1.82 22.54
C LYS A 96 -18.42 3.14 22.55
N ALA A 97 -18.37 3.89 21.46
CA ALA A 97 -19.05 5.16 21.33
C ALA A 97 -20.58 4.94 21.32
N SER A 98 -21.20 5.00 22.49
CA SER A 98 -22.65 5.01 22.65
C SER A 98 -23.22 6.44 22.78
N ALA A 99 -22.57 7.45 22.19
CA ALA A 99 -23.05 8.84 22.23
C ALA A 99 -22.47 9.66 21.06
N PRO A 100 -23.20 10.65 20.52
CA PRO A 100 -22.88 11.30 19.25
C PRO A 100 -21.53 12.04 19.30
N CYS A 101 -20.75 11.84 18.25
CA CYS A 101 -19.43 12.43 18.04
C CYS A 101 -19.44 13.97 18.15
N VAL A 102 -18.52 14.51 18.96
CA VAL A 102 -17.79 15.79 18.78
C VAL A 102 -16.71 15.98 19.88
N ARG A 103 -16.78 15.28 21.02
CA ARG A 103 -15.85 15.54 22.17
C ARG A 103 -14.65 14.59 22.34
N TYR A 104 -14.59 13.44 21.66
CA TYR A 104 -13.59 12.41 22.01
C TYR A 104 -12.19 12.62 21.40
N LEU A 105 -12.08 13.34 20.28
CA LEU A 105 -10.79 13.60 19.61
C LEU A 105 -9.92 14.65 20.32
N SER A 106 -10.48 15.46 21.23
CA SER A 106 -9.71 16.44 22.01
C SER A 106 -9.18 15.90 23.35
N ARG A 107 -9.55 14.67 23.75
CA ARG A 107 -9.26 14.16 25.10
C ARG A 107 -8.37 12.91 25.18
N SER A 108 -8.07 12.25 24.05
CA SER A 108 -7.44 10.92 24.07
C SER A 108 -6.00 10.86 23.57
N PHE A 109 -5.37 11.99 23.24
CA PHE A 109 -3.90 12.07 23.20
C PHE A 109 -3.44 12.73 24.51
N PRO A 110 -3.11 11.97 25.57
CA PRO A 110 -2.40 12.56 26.69
C PRO A 110 -1.02 13.00 26.19
N ALA A 111 -0.80 14.32 26.17
CA ALA A 111 0.53 14.88 26.25
C ALA A 111 1.13 14.46 27.59
N ALA A 112 1.82 13.33 27.64
CA ALA A 112 2.47 12.85 28.84
C ALA A 112 3.76 12.10 28.49
N VAL A 113 4.79 12.88 28.13
CA VAL A 113 6.14 12.61 28.64
C VAL A 113 6.89 13.94 28.74
N ALA A 114 6.53 14.72 29.76
CA ALA A 114 7.41 15.73 30.31
C ALA A 114 7.55 15.42 31.80
N THR A 115 8.80 15.31 32.24
CA THR A 115 9.30 15.19 33.62
C THR A 115 9.28 13.78 34.23
N VAL A 116 10.46 13.14 34.32
CA VAL A 116 11.33 13.11 35.54
C VAL A 116 12.59 12.29 35.22
N SER A 117 13.73 12.98 35.10
CA SER A 117 15.02 12.65 35.74
C SER A 117 15.96 13.84 35.51
#